data_AF-A0A397U183-F1
#
_entry.id   AF-A0A397U183-F1
#
_cell.length_a   1.000
_cell.length_b   1.000
_cell.length_c   1.000
_cell.angle_alpha   90.00
_cell.angle_beta   90.00
_cell.angle_gamma   90.00
#
_symmetry.space_group_name_H-M   'P 1'
#
loop_
_entity.id
_entity.type
_entity.pdbx_description
1 polymer ?
#
loop_
_entity_poly.entity_id
_entity_poly.type
_entity_poly.pdbx_seq_one_letter_code
_entity_poly.pdbx_strand_id
1 'polypeptide(L)'
;MRGHHKPFNQSDMNILRNIIKENVNLYLDEIVLQMEIRCGKNVSIFTVWRSLAHCGITQKKLHKAAKERNELLRSAFMAHIGYQYKSNQLIFLDESSKDE
;
A
#
# COMPACT_ATOMS: atom_id res chain seq x y z
N MET A 1 -7.80 -5.48 -35.07
CA MET A 1 -8.03 -4.95 -33.70
C MET A 1 -6.73 -4.38 -33.18
N ARG A 2 -6.59 -3.06 -33.10
CA ARG A 2 -5.35 -2.40 -32.65
C ARG A 2 -5.26 -2.56 -31.13
N GLY A 3 -4.33 -3.39 -30.66
CA GLY A 3 -4.04 -3.53 -29.23
C GLY A 3 -3.63 -2.18 -28.66
N HIS A 4 -4.33 -1.70 -27.64
CA HIS A 4 -3.95 -0.51 -26.91
C HIS A 4 -2.52 -0.67 -26.41
N HIS A 5 -1.62 0.23 -26.79
CA HIS A 5 -0.23 0.21 -26.31
C HIS A 5 -0.25 0.27 -24.78
N LYS A 6 0.21 -0.80 -24.12
CA LYS A 6 0.27 -0.81 -22.65
C LYS A 6 1.33 0.22 -22.22
N PRO A 7 0.99 1.18 -21.35
CA PRO A 7 1.95 2.20 -20.92
C PRO A 7 3.15 1.61 -20.17
N PHE A 8 2.94 0.46 -19.51
CA PHE A 8 3.99 -0.32 -18.86
C PHE A 8 4.26 -1.64 -19.60
N ASN A 9 5.54 -1.90 -19.83
CA ASN A 9 6.06 -3.19 -20.22
C ASN A 9 6.37 -4.04 -18.98
N GLN A 10 6.83 -5.28 -19.16
CA GLN A 10 7.10 -6.19 -18.05
C GLN A 10 8.20 -5.66 -17.10
N SER A 11 9.20 -4.94 -17.62
CA SER A 11 10.27 -4.35 -16.82
C SER A 11 9.74 -3.24 -15.91
N ASP A 12 8.92 -2.34 -16.46
CA ASP A 12 8.27 -1.27 -15.70
C ASP A 12 7.39 -1.86 -14.59
N MET A 13 6.69 -2.97 -14.87
CA MET A 13 5.87 -3.66 -13.88
C MET A 13 6.70 -4.28 -12.74
N ASN A 14 7.94 -4.70 -13.02
CA ASN A 14 8.87 -5.16 -11.97
C ASN A 14 9.38 -3.99 -11.13
N ILE A 15 9.65 -2.84 -11.76
CA ILE A 15 10.05 -1.61 -11.05
C ILE A 15 8.93 -1.14 -10.14
N LEU A 16 7.68 -1.10 -10.61
CA LEU A 16 6.51 -0.75 -9.80
C LEU A 16 6.39 -1.66 -8.56
N ARG A 17 6.58 -2.97 -8.72
CA ARG A 17 6.58 -3.91 -7.58
C ARG A 17 7.72 -3.64 -6.60
N ASN A 18 8.90 -3.28 -7.09
CA ASN A 18 10.04 -2.95 -6.24
C ASN A 18 9.81 -1.66 -5.44
N ILE A 19 9.28 -0.61 -6.08
CA ILE A 19 8.92 0.65 -5.39
C ILE A 19 8.00 0.38 -4.20
N ILE A 20 6.95 -0.44 -4.39
CA ILE A 20 5.99 -0.77 -3.32
C ILE A 20 6.63 -1.63 -2.23
N LYS A 21 7.53 -2.55 -2.59
CA LYS A 21 8.26 -3.38 -1.63
C LYS A 21 9.21 -2.54 -0.77
N GLU A 22 9.91 -1.60 -1.40
CA GLU A 22 10.84 -0.68 -0.74
C GLU A 22 10.09 0.28 0.19
N ASN A 23 8.97 0.86 -0.27
CA ASN A 23 8.16 1.75 0.53
C ASN A 23 6.66 1.64 0.19
N VAL A 24 5.91 0.98 1.07
CA VAL A 24 4.45 0.79 0.94
C VAL A 24 3.64 2.03 1.36
N ASN A 25 4.30 3.04 1.95
CA ASN A 25 3.65 4.24 2.46
C ASN A 25 3.50 5.33 1.39
N LEU A 26 4.03 5.09 0.18
CA LEU A 26 4.00 6.06 -0.89
C LEU A 26 2.57 6.31 -1.37
N TYR A 27 2.24 7.59 -1.54
CA TYR A 27 1.03 8.03 -2.22
C TYR A 27 1.12 7.78 -3.72
N LEU A 28 -0.02 7.79 -4.42
CA LEU A 28 -0.07 7.45 -5.84
C LEU A 28 0.73 8.41 -6.72
N ASP A 29 0.73 9.70 -6.40
CA ASP A 29 1.54 10.74 -7.05
C ASP A 29 3.03 10.56 -6.78
N GLU A 30 3.43 10.16 -5.57
CA GLU A 30 4.81 9.79 -5.27
C GLU A 30 5.27 8.55 -6.04
N ILE A 31 4.38 7.56 -6.22
CA ILE A 31 4.67 6.40 -7.07
C ILE A 31 4.82 6.83 -8.54
N VAL A 32 4.00 7.75 -9.04
CA VAL A 32 4.17 8.33 -10.39
C VAL A 32 5.55 8.97 -10.53
N LEU A 33 5.95 9.79 -9.55
CA LEU A 33 7.28 10.43 -9.55
C LEU A 33 8.41 9.39 -9.53
N GLN A 34 8.31 8.36 -8.69
CA GLN A 34 9.31 7.27 -8.65
C GLN A 34 9.37 6.47 -9.96
N MET A 35 8.23 6.25 -10.61
CA MET A 35 8.17 5.61 -11.92
C MET A 35 8.82 6.49 -13.00
N GLU A 36 8.62 7.81 -12.95
CA GLU A 36 9.28 8.76 -13.85
C GLU A 36 10.80 8.77 -13.63
N ILE A 37 11.26 8.82 -12.37
CA ILE A 37 12.69 8.80 -12.03
C ILE A 37 13.37 7.50 -12.50
N ARG A 38 12.73 6.34 -12.31
CA ARG A 38 13.34 5.03 -12.59
C ARG A 38 13.18 4.56 -14.04
N CYS A 39 12.08 4.92 -14.69
CA CYS A 39 11.74 4.43 -16.04
C CYS A 39 11.77 5.54 -17.11
N GLY A 40 11.89 6.81 -16.72
CA GLY A 40 11.75 7.96 -17.62
C GLY A 40 10.33 8.17 -18.16
N LYS A 41 9.32 7.54 -17.52
CA LYS A 41 7.93 7.52 -18.01
C LYS A 41 7.03 8.36 -17.12
N ASN A 42 6.62 9.51 -17.66
CA ASN A 42 5.54 10.28 -17.07
C ASN A 42 4.20 9.60 -17.39
N VAL A 43 3.50 9.12 -16.36
CA VAL A 43 2.22 8.41 -16.49
C VAL A 43 1.19 9.03 -15.58
N SER A 44 -0.08 8.96 -15.98
CA SER A 44 -1.15 9.44 -15.11
C SER A 44 -1.27 8.60 -13.83
N ILE A 45 -1.74 9.23 -12.75
CA ILE A 45 -2.11 8.56 -11.50
C ILE A 45 -3.06 7.39 -11.75
N PHE A 46 -4.02 7.55 -12.67
CA PHE A 46 -4.97 6.51 -13.03
C PHE A 46 -4.30 5.29 -13.67
N THR A 47 -3.26 5.51 -14.48
CA THR A 47 -2.47 4.42 -15.08
C THR A 47 -1.78 3.59 -14.01
N VAL A 48 -1.12 4.25 -13.04
CA VAL A 48 -0.48 3.57 -11.91
C VAL A 48 -1.52 2.79 -11.10
N TRP A 49 -2.67 3.41 -10.78
CA TRP A 49 -3.74 2.76 -10.04
C TRP A 49 -4.26 1.48 -10.73
N ARG A 50 -4.51 1.53 -12.04
CA ARG A 50 -4.94 0.34 -12.82
C ARG A 50 -3.87 -0.75 -12.81
N SER A 51 -2.60 -0.38 -12.86
CA SER A 51 -1.48 -1.32 -12.81
C SER A 51 -1.28 -1.96 -11.43
N LEU A 52 -1.51 -1.20 -10.36
CA LEU A 52 -1.54 -1.72 -8.99
C LEU A 52 -2.67 -2.74 -8.81
N ALA A 53 -3.87 -2.40 -9.28
CA ALA A 53 -5.02 -3.30 -9.25
C ALA A 53 -4.75 -4.58 -10.06
N HIS A 54 -4.11 -4.48 -11.23
CA HIS A 54 -3.68 -5.64 -12.02
C HIS A 54 -2.67 -6.52 -11.28
N CYS A 55 -1.84 -5.94 -10.42
CA CYS A 55 -0.93 -6.68 -9.52
C CYS A 55 -1.62 -7.28 -8.29
N GLY A 56 -2.95 -7.14 -8.13
CA GLY A 56 -3.69 -7.60 -6.95
C GLY A 56 -3.46 -6.74 -5.69
N ILE A 57 -2.87 -5.55 -5.87
CA ILE A 57 -2.60 -4.57 -4.81
C ILE A 57 -3.77 -3.60 -4.79
N THR A 58 -4.61 -3.73 -3.77
CA THR A 58 -5.75 -2.85 -3.56
C THR A 58 -5.39 -1.72 -2.59
N GLN A 59 -6.13 -0.61 -2.66
CA GLN A 59 -6.00 0.51 -1.75
C GLN A 59 -6.07 0.06 -0.27
N LYS A 60 -6.98 -0.86 0.07
CA LYS A 60 -7.09 -1.43 1.43
C LYS A 60 -5.77 -2.08 1.88
N LYS A 61 -5.10 -2.84 1.01
CA LYS A 61 -3.82 -3.49 1.34
C LYS A 61 -2.68 -2.47 1.53
N LEU A 62 -2.61 -1.45 0.67
CA LEU A 62 -1.65 -0.35 0.78
C LEU A 62 -1.83 0.41 2.10
N HIS A 63 -3.04 0.87 2.40
CA HIS A 63 -3.31 1.63 3.63
C HIS A 63 -3.14 0.80 4.90
N LYS A 64 -3.50 -0.49 4.89
CA LYS A 64 -3.29 -1.37 6.05
C LYS A 64 -1.80 -1.49 6.36
N ALA A 65 -0.99 -1.79 5.35
CA ALA A 65 0.46 -1.90 5.52
C ALA A 65 1.09 -0.56 5.96
N ALA A 66 0.63 0.56 5.42
CA ALA A 66 1.13 1.87 5.82
C ALA A 66 0.76 2.25 7.25
N LYS A 67 -0.47 1.94 7.68
CA LYS A 67 -0.93 2.18 9.06
C LYS A 67 -0.19 1.30 10.06
N GLU A 68 0.03 0.02 9.74
CA GLU A 68 0.76 -0.92 10.62
C GLU A 68 2.24 -0.56 10.77
N ARG A 69 2.84 0.11 9.77
CA ARG A 69 4.24 0.55 9.75
C ARG A 69 4.48 1.95 10.30
N ASN A 70 3.44 2.69 10.71
CA ASN A 70 3.65 3.94 11.45
C ASN A 70 4.06 3.61 12.90
N GLU A 71 5.37 3.37 13.09
CA GLU A 71 5.94 2.98 14.37
C GLU A 71 5.68 3.99 15.47
N LEU A 72 5.65 5.29 15.15
CA LEU A 72 5.36 6.33 16.14
C LEU A 72 3.93 6.22 16.68
N LEU A 73 2.94 6.13 15.80
CA LEU A 73 1.54 5.97 16.21
C LEU A 73 1.32 4.63 16.92
N ARG A 74 1.96 3.55 16.45
CA ARG A 74 1.92 2.25 17.10
C ARG A 74 2.53 2.32 18.51
N SER A 75 3.67 2.98 18.67
CA SER A 75 4.36 3.14 19.95
C SER A 75 3.55 3.99 20.92
N ALA A 76 2.98 5.11 20.45
CA ALA A 76 2.11 5.96 21.25
C ALA A 76 0.86 5.20 21.73
N PHE A 77 0.24 4.41 20.84
CA PHE A 77 -0.89 3.55 21.19
C PHE A 77 -0.51 2.47 22.22
N MET A 78 0.60 1.76 22.00
CA MET A 78 1.06 0.73 22.94
C MET A 78 1.40 1.31 24.32
N ALA A 79 2.05 2.48 24.37
CA ALA A 79 2.35 3.17 25.62
C ALA A 79 1.06 3.61 26.34
N HIS A 80 0.10 4.17 25.62
CA HIS A 80 -1.18 4.57 26.19
C HIS A 80 -1.94 3.37 26.77
N ILE A 81 -2.08 2.28 26.00
CA ILE A 81 -2.80 1.09 26.45
C ILE A 81 -2.08 0.41 27.63
N GLY A 82 -0.75 0.25 27.55
CA GLY A 82 0.04 -0.40 28.59
C GLY A 82 0.14 0.40 29.89
N TYR A 83 0.02 1.74 29.84
CA TYR A 83 0.02 2.59 31.03
C TYR A 83 -1.38 2.73 31.65
N GLN A 84 -2.42 2.86 30.83
CA GLN A 84 -3.77 3.24 31.32
C GLN A 84 -4.64 2.05 31.73
N TYR A 85 -4.34 0.83 31.25
CA TYR A 85 -5.21 -0.32 31.48
C TYR A 85 -4.42 -1.53 31.98
N LYS A 86 -5.02 -2.27 32.91
CA LYS A 86 -4.51 -3.59 33.32
C LYS A 86 -4.99 -4.65 32.34
N SER A 87 -4.27 -5.78 32.27
CA SER A 87 -4.59 -6.88 31.36
C SER A 87 -6.02 -7.40 31.51
N ASN A 88 -6.57 -7.42 32.74
CA ASN A 88 -7.94 -7.85 33.02
C ASN A 88 -9.04 -6.85 32.64
N GLN A 89 -8.68 -5.64 32.19
CA GLN A 89 -9.62 -4.62 31.72
C GLN A 89 -9.72 -4.57 30.18
N LEU A 90 -8.91 -5.37 29.47
CA LEU A 90 -8.84 -5.37 28.02
C LEU A 90 -9.65 -6.52 27.44
N ILE A 91 -10.57 -6.20 26.52
CA ILE A 91 -11.34 -7.17 25.74
C ILE A 91 -10.98 -6.96 24.27
N PHE A 92 -10.60 -8.04 23.58
CA PHE A 92 -10.24 -8.01 22.16
C PHE A 92 -11.32 -8.70 21.34
N LEU A 93 -11.80 -8.02 20.31
CA LEU A 93 -12.75 -8.54 19.33
C LEU A 93 -12.09 -8.45 17.96
N ASP A 94 -12.04 -9.57 17.24
CA ASP A 94 -11.63 -9.61 15.84
C ASP A 94 -12.79 -10.12 15.00
N GLU A 95 -13.06 -9.43 13.90
CA GLU A 95 -14.17 -9.76 13.02
C GLU A 95 -13.67 -10.77 11.97
N SER A 96 -14.16 -12.01 12.06
CA SER A 96 -13.96 -12.99 11.00
C SER A 96 -15.20 -13.04 10.11
N SER A 97 -15.02 -12.77 8.82
CA SER A 97 -16.05 -12.97 7.82
C SER A 97 -16.20 -14.46 7.52
N LYS A 98 -17.41 -15.00 7.68
CA LYS A 98 -17.80 -16.26 7.04
C LYS A 98 -18.48 -15.93 5.73
N ASP A 99 -17.99 -16.51 4.64
CA ASP A 99 -18.76 -16.61 3.40
C ASP A 99 -19.73 -17.79 3.57
N GLU A 100 -21.04 -17.51 3.51
CA GLU A 100 -22.11 -18.51 3.33
C GLU A 100 -22.30 -18.86 1.85
#